data_AF-A0AAD9DWA0-F1
#
_entry.id   AF-A0AAD9DWA0-F1
#
_cell.length_a   1.000
_cell.length_b   1.000
_cell.length_c   1.000
_cell.angle_alpha   90.00
_cell.angle_beta   90.00
_cell.angle_gamma   90.00
#
_symmetry.space_group_name_H-M   'P 1'
#
loop_
_entity.id
_entity.type
_entity.pdbx_description
1 polymer ?
#
loop_
_entity_poly.entity_id
_entity_poly.type
_entity_poly.pdbx_seq_one_letter_code
_entity_poly.pdbx_strand_id
1 'polypeptide(L)'
;ASGQRVKSLNEYGGPCRQVGGVCKISSESSQRRCRTPDGLICNGRGECRCGVCICQVADPWKYYGPRCECHDWVCATYDGKTCGGHGICDCGKCLCEDGWLGEACQHPESCQLSGRESREMCRDAQGVVCSKAGKCQCGRCVCHDPDGKALVTGRHCECDDSQCMDEDTGEVCGGHGKCYCGNCYCSAGWHGDKCEFQCDISPWESKRQCTSLDGKICSNRGTCVCGECTCYDVDPSGDWGDIHGDTCECDERNCHATYDRYADDFCSGHGHCNCGRCNCKEGWTGKKCEHPLSCGLSAEASLKKCRGSSSLPCFGRGQCLCGQCTCYPPGDSRVHGKNCECDDRQCEDMYGDICGGGVREQCDSVEASQGCGVPPEADKHGHHRSSLGRRSTDLALCVSIAYCSTELPGHGFCSCGRCICGDGWFGKHCRFPRTCDVSDAQSKSLCEMANGVICSGKGSCHCGRCICSPREWYVSGEFCECDDRDCDQHDGLICTGNGVCNCGTCECWEGWTGNACEIWVGEEY
;
A
#
# COMPACT_ATOMS: atom_id res chain seq x y z
N ALA A 1 70.75 -13.65 -48.94
CA ALA A 1 69.42 -13.64 -49.58
C ALA A 1 68.35 -13.67 -48.51
N SER A 2 67.40 -12.76 -48.36
CA SER A 2 67.22 -11.39 -48.83
C SER A 2 66.22 -10.79 -47.84
N GLY A 3 66.73 -10.11 -46.81
CA GLY A 3 65.90 -9.35 -45.88
C GLY A 3 65.57 -8.00 -46.50
N GLN A 4 64.29 -7.70 -46.67
CA GLN A 4 63.81 -6.36 -46.96
C GLN A 4 62.71 -5.93 -45.99
N ARG A 5 63.09 -4.91 -45.24
CA ARG A 5 62.33 -3.84 -44.58
C ARG A 5 60.80 -3.91 -44.63
N VAL A 6 60.26 -3.82 -43.42
CA VAL A 6 59.00 -3.16 -43.05
C VAL A 6 58.61 -2.07 -44.06
N LYS A 7 57.51 -2.29 -44.77
CA LYS A 7 56.72 -1.24 -45.41
C LYS A 7 55.31 -1.29 -44.83
N SER A 8 54.91 -0.18 -44.22
CA SER A 8 53.52 0.11 -43.91
C SER A 8 52.67 0.07 -45.19
N LEU A 9 51.62 -0.73 -45.16
CA LEU A 9 50.45 -0.68 -46.04
C LEU A 9 49.28 -0.77 -45.04
N ASN A 10 48.51 0.26 -44.67
CA ASN A 10 48.03 1.42 -45.41
C ASN A 10 47.67 1.09 -46.86
N GLU A 11 46.89 0.01 -47.06
CA GLU A 11 46.09 -0.22 -48.29
C GLU A 11 45.20 -1.47 -48.12
N TYR A 12 44.17 -1.36 -47.29
CA TYR A 12 42.85 -1.94 -47.59
C TYR A 12 41.81 -0.83 -47.46
N GLY A 13 42.05 0.26 -48.19
CA GLY A 13 41.01 1.19 -48.61
C GLY A 13 40.16 0.53 -49.68
N GLY A 14 39.29 -0.42 -49.28
CA GLY A 14 38.02 -0.60 -49.98
C GLY A 14 37.22 0.69 -49.79
N PRO A 15 36.52 1.21 -50.82
CA PRO A 15 36.15 2.61 -50.88
C PRO A 15 35.36 2.99 -49.63
N CYS A 16 35.89 3.90 -48.83
CA CYS A 16 35.09 4.74 -47.96
C CYS A 16 34.03 5.36 -48.88
N ARG A 17 32.83 4.77 -48.89
CA ARG A 17 31.67 5.39 -49.51
C ARG A 17 31.55 6.74 -48.81
N GLN A 18 31.83 7.78 -49.57
CA GLN A 18 31.74 9.17 -49.18
C GLN A 18 30.56 9.36 -48.21
N VAL A 19 30.88 9.66 -46.95
CA VAL A 19 29.92 10.23 -46.00
C VAL A 19 29.70 11.68 -46.45
N GLY A 20 28.86 11.80 -47.47
CA GLY A 20 28.62 13.02 -48.23
C GLY A 20 27.66 12.83 -49.40
N GLY A 21 27.21 11.60 -49.67
CA GLY A 21 26.11 11.34 -50.60
C GLY A 21 24.76 11.35 -49.88
N VAL A 22 23.80 12.09 -50.45
CA VAL A 22 22.38 11.99 -50.09
C VAL A 22 21.95 10.52 -50.15
N CYS A 23 21.31 10.02 -49.10
CA CYS A 23 20.89 8.63 -49.02
C CYS A 23 19.99 8.26 -50.22
N LYS A 24 20.42 7.27 -51.02
CA LYS A 24 19.72 6.85 -52.25
C LYS A 24 18.51 5.94 -52.02
N ILE A 25 18.19 5.65 -50.77
CA ILE A 25 17.07 4.78 -50.38
C ILE A 25 16.09 5.57 -49.52
N SER A 26 14.80 5.24 -49.60
CA SER A 26 13.78 5.90 -48.78
C SER A 26 14.06 5.71 -47.29
N SER A 27 13.62 6.67 -46.46
CA SER A 27 13.74 6.59 -45.00
C SER A 27 13.18 5.29 -44.44
N GLU A 28 12.05 4.84 -44.97
CA GLU A 28 11.41 3.58 -44.60
C GLU A 28 12.26 2.35 -45.00
N SER A 29 12.86 2.36 -46.19
CA SER A 29 13.77 1.29 -46.64
C SER A 29 15.11 1.27 -45.90
N SER A 30 15.54 2.43 -45.39
CA SER A 30 16.70 2.57 -44.52
C SER A 30 16.39 1.96 -43.16
N GLN A 31 15.27 2.33 -42.54
CA GLN A 31 14.85 1.82 -41.24
C GLN A 31 14.63 0.30 -41.25
N ARG A 32 14.01 -0.26 -42.29
CA ARG A 32 13.83 -1.71 -42.42
C ARG A 32 15.14 -2.51 -42.38
N ARG A 33 16.25 -1.96 -42.89
CA ARG A 33 17.57 -2.65 -42.87
C ARG A 33 18.24 -2.61 -41.50
N CYS A 34 18.01 -1.55 -40.75
CA CYS A 34 18.52 -1.36 -39.40
C CYS A 34 17.64 -2.02 -38.33
N ARG A 35 16.45 -2.53 -38.72
CA ARG A 35 15.49 -3.15 -37.83
C ARG A 35 15.97 -4.53 -37.41
N THR A 36 15.89 -4.82 -36.12
CA THR A 36 16.12 -6.15 -35.53
C THR A 36 14.84 -6.99 -35.62
N PRO A 37 14.93 -8.33 -35.44
CA PRO A 37 13.75 -9.21 -35.40
C PRO A 37 12.69 -8.75 -34.39
N ASP A 38 13.16 -8.18 -33.29
CA ASP A 38 12.47 -7.56 -32.15
C ASP A 38 11.96 -6.13 -32.44
N GLY A 39 12.01 -5.67 -33.69
CA GLY A 39 11.36 -4.43 -34.15
C GLY A 39 12.12 -3.14 -33.86
N LEU A 40 13.18 -3.20 -33.04
CA LEU A 40 14.04 -2.08 -32.67
C LEU A 40 14.95 -1.65 -33.82
N ILE A 41 15.22 -0.35 -33.91
CA ILE A 41 16.21 0.18 -34.84
C ILE A 41 17.57 0.21 -34.14
N CYS A 42 18.55 -0.51 -34.68
CA CYS A 42 19.90 -0.59 -34.13
C CYS A 42 19.93 -1.00 -32.63
N ASN A 43 19.12 -2.00 -32.26
CA ASN A 43 18.94 -2.49 -30.88
C ASN A 43 18.60 -1.38 -29.85
N GLY A 44 18.08 -0.23 -30.30
CA GLY A 44 17.80 0.92 -29.44
C GLY A 44 19.05 1.66 -28.93
N ARG A 45 20.24 1.33 -29.45
CA ARG A 45 21.55 1.84 -28.98
C ARG A 45 22.33 2.55 -30.09
N GLY A 46 21.66 2.94 -31.16
CA GLY A 46 22.28 3.56 -32.32
C GLY A 46 21.27 4.31 -33.20
N GLU A 47 21.80 5.14 -34.09
CA GLU A 47 21.02 5.85 -35.10
C GLU A 47 21.16 5.15 -36.46
N CYS A 48 20.05 4.86 -37.13
CA CYS A 48 20.08 4.27 -38.46
C CYS A 48 20.31 5.35 -39.52
N ARG A 49 21.47 5.31 -40.19
CA ARG A 49 21.79 6.22 -41.31
C ARG A 49 21.96 5.42 -42.60
N CYS A 50 20.99 5.57 -43.50
CA CYS A 50 20.99 4.96 -44.83
C CYS A 50 21.15 3.42 -44.85
N GLY A 51 20.46 2.73 -43.94
CA GLY A 51 20.46 1.28 -43.82
C GLY A 51 21.67 0.70 -43.10
N VAL A 52 22.46 1.55 -42.44
CA VAL A 52 23.59 1.18 -41.60
C VAL A 52 23.37 1.76 -40.21
N CYS A 53 23.59 0.95 -39.18
CA CYS A 53 23.50 1.39 -37.79
C CYS A 53 24.77 2.11 -37.36
N ILE A 54 24.61 3.34 -36.86
CA ILE A 54 25.67 4.12 -36.21
C ILE A 54 25.44 4.00 -34.71
N CYS A 55 26.22 3.16 -34.04
CA CYS A 55 26.06 2.93 -32.60
C CYS A 55 26.42 4.19 -31.79
N GLN A 56 25.57 4.57 -30.84
CA GLN A 56 25.80 5.73 -29.98
C GLN A 56 26.92 5.40 -28.99
N VAL A 57 27.98 6.22 -28.99
CA VAL A 57 29.18 6.04 -28.16
C VAL A 57 29.24 7.16 -27.11
N ALA A 58 29.13 6.80 -25.83
CA ALA A 58 29.61 7.64 -24.73
C ALA A 58 31.12 7.46 -24.51
N ASP A 59 31.66 6.28 -24.85
CA ASP A 59 33.07 5.91 -24.84
C ASP A 59 33.38 5.04 -26.08
N PRO A 60 34.60 5.09 -26.66
CA PRO A 60 34.99 4.25 -27.80
C PRO A 60 34.80 2.74 -27.50
N TRP A 61 34.29 1.97 -28.46
CA TRP A 61 34.14 0.49 -28.45
C TRP A 61 33.01 -0.11 -27.59
N LYS A 62 32.17 0.70 -26.94
CA LYS A 62 31.13 0.19 -26.04
C LYS A 62 30.07 -0.68 -26.73
N TYR A 63 29.50 -0.25 -27.86
CA TYR A 63 28.53 -1.03 -28.62
C TYR A 63 28.98 -1.14 -30.07
N TYR A 64 28.97 -2.35 -30.63
CA TYR A 64 29.43 -2.64 -31.99
C TYR A 64 28.58 -3.74 -32.65
N GLY A 65 28.86 -4.05 -33.91
CA GLY A 65 28.06 -4.97 -34.73
C GLY A 65 27.15 -4.26 -35.74
N PRO A 66 26.67 -4.96 -36.77
CA PRO A 66 25.92 -4.37 -37.89
C PRO A 66 24.58 -3.75 -37.48
N ARG A 67 24.04 -4.09 -36.30
CA ARG A 67 22.85 -3.52 -35.68
C ARG A 67 23.08 -3.06 -34.24
N CYS A 68 24.33 -2.84 -33.80
CA CYS A 68 24.66 -2.48 -32.41
C CYS A 68 24.23 -3.51 -31.36
N GLU A 69 24.24 -4.79 -31.75
CA GLU A 69 23.84 -5.93 -30.93
C GLU A 69 24.97 -6.41 -29.98
N CYS A 70 26.23 -6.06 -30.26
CA CYS A 70 27.38 -6.55 -29.51
C CYS A 70 27.88 -5.49 -28.51
N HIS A 71 28.37 -5.94 -27.36
CA HIS A 71 29.11 -5.14 -26.37
C HIS A 71 29.97 -6.07 -25.52
N ASP A 72 31.09 -5.57 -25.00
CA ASP A 72 32.07 -6.32 -24.19
C ASP A 72 31.53 -7.07 -22.97
N TRP A 73 30.44 -6.60 -22.32
CA TRP A 73 29.75 -7.29 -21.22
C TRP A 73 28.96 -8.53 -21.64
N VAL A 74 28.81 -8.79 -22.95
CA VAL A 74 28.12 -9.99 -23.45
C VAL A 74 29.01 -11.23 -23.29
N CYS A 75 30.34 -11.07 -23.28
CA CYS A 75 31.30 -12.16 -23.15
C CYS A 75 31.39 -12.71 -21.72
N ALA A 76 31.83 -13.97 -21.63
CA ALA A 76 32.03 -14.62 -20.34
C ALA A 76 33.05 -13.87 -19.48
N THR A 77 32.71 -13.70 -18.20
CA THR A 77 33.54 -13.02 -17.22
C THR A 77 34.11 -14.02 -16.23
N TYR A 78 35.39 -13.90 -15.93
CA TYR A 78 36.01 -14.63 -14.83
C TYR A 78 36.63 -13.65 -13.86
N ASP A 79 36.31 -13.81 -12.57
CA ASP A 79 36.88 -12.98 -11.52
C ASP A 79 36.68 -11.46 -11.73
N GLY A 80 35.45 -11.09 -12.15
CA GLY A 80 35.09 -9.70 -12.43
C GLY A 80 35.75 -9.08 -13.67
N LYS A 81 36.48 -9.87 -14.48
CA LYS A 81 37.12 -9.43 -15.73
C LYS A 81 36.51 -10.12 -16.94
N THR A 82 36.15 -9.34 -17.96
CA THR A 82 35.75 -9.88 -19.27
C THR A 82 36.89 -10.69 -19.88
N CYS A 83 36.59 -11.91 -20.34
CA CYS A 83 37.58 -12.86 -20.87
C CYS A 83 38.78 -13.06 -19.93
N GLY A 84 38.55 -12.98 -18.62
CA GLY A 84 39.57 -13.21 -17.59
C GLY A 84 40.73 -12.19 -17.60
N GLY A 85 40.66 -11.16 -18.46
CA GLY A 85 41.77 -10.25 -18.74
C GLY A 85 42.88 -10.86 -19.61
N HIS A 86 42.64 -12.03 -20.23
CA HIS A 86 43.61 -12.79 -21.04
C HIS A 86 43.03 -13.16 -22.42
N GLY A 87 42.12 -12.32 -22.92
CA GLY A 87 41.48 -12.53 -24.20
C GLY A 87 40.70 -11.31 -24.64
N ILE A 88 40.38 -11.28 -25.94
CA ILE A 88 39.60 -10.22 -26.57
C ILE A 88 38.16 -10.72 -26.72
N CYS A 89 37.19 -9.94 -26.26
CA CYS A 89 35.78 -10.24 -26.46
C CYS A 89 35.37 -9.95 -27.91
N ASP A 90 34.90 -10.97 -28.62
CA ASP A 90 34.29 -10.85 -29.94
C ASP A 90 32.82 -11.29 -29.86
N CYS A 91 31.93 -10.30 -29.71
CA CYS A 91 30.46 -10.44 -29.70
C CYS A 91 29.94 -11.67 -28.93
N GLY A 92 30.31 -11.78 -27.66
CA GLY A 92 29.85 -12.86 -26.77
C GLY A 92 30.78 -14.07 -26.67
N LYS A 93 31.86 -14.12 -27.47
CA LYS A 93 32.90 -15.16 -27.38
C LYS A 93 34.25 -14.57 -26.98
N CYS A 94 34.98 -15.26 -26.11
CA CYS A 94 36.33 -14.85 -25.75
C CYS A 94 37.37 -15.49 -26.67
N LEU A 95 38.16 -14.64 -27.35
CA LEU A 95 39.34 -15.05 -28.10
C LEU A 95 40.55 -15.00 -27.17
N CYS A 96 40.97 -16.16 -26.66
CA CYS A 96 42.03 -16.25 -25.67
C CYS A 96 43.41 -16.00 -26.28
N GLU A 97 44.26 -15.34 -25.50
CA GLU A 97 45.68 -15.18 -25.80
C GLU A 97 46.41 -16.54 -25.76
N ASP A 98 47.52 -16.66 -26.49
CA ASP A 98 48.31 -17.89 -26.54
C ASP A 98 48.69 -18.36 -25.12
N GLY A 99 48.36 -19.62 -24.80
CA GLY A 99 48.58 -20.21 -23.48
C GLY A 99 47.40 -20.04 -22.50
N TRP A 100 46.25 -19.54 -22.94
CA TRP A 100 45.01 -19.47 -22.13
C TRP A 100 43.85 -20.21 -22.79
N LEU A 101 43.03 -20.86 -21.95
CA LEU A 101 41.96 -21.77 -22.34
C LEU A 101 40.70 -21.54 -21.48
N GLY A 102 39.56 -21.97 -22.01
CA GLY A 102 38.24 -21.86 -21.36
C GLY A 102 37.36 -20.76 -21.96
N GLU A 103 36.04 -20.85 -21.72
CA GLU A 103 35.02 -19.94 -22.26
C GLU A 103 35.25 -18.46 -21.89
N ALA A 104 35.91 -18.19 -20.75
CA ALA A 104 36.29 -16.87 -20.29
C ALA A 104 37.82 -16.68 -20.26
N CYS A 105 38.60 -17.50 -20.98
CA CYS A 105 40.07 -17.50 -20.96
C CYS A 105 40.67 -17.60 -19.55
N GLN A 106 39.97 -18.33 -18.67
CA GLN A 106 40.31 -18.35 -17.26
C GLN A 106 41.43 -19.32 -16.91
N HIS A 107 41.77 -20.29 -17.76
CA HIS A 107 42.74 -21.34 -17.43
C HIS A 107 44.06 -21.17 -18.18
N PRO A 108 45.21 -21.13 -17.49
CA PRO A 108 46.50 -21.19 -18.15
C PRO A 108 46.78 -22.62 -18.66
N GLU A 109 47.28 -22.75 -19.88
CA GLU A 109 47.63 -24.02 -20.53
C GLU A 109 48.79 -24.74 -19.81
N SER A 110 49.72 -23.98 -19.23
CA SER A 110 50.82 -24.51 -18.42
C SER A 110 50.72 -24.03 -16.97
N CYS A 111 50.79 -24.97 -16.01
CA CYS A 111 50.74 -24.64 -14.60
C CYS A 111 52.14 -24.59 -13.98
N GLN A 112 52.55 -23.40 -13.52
CA GLN A 112 53.84 -23.19 -12.86
C GLN A 112 53.76 -23.26 -11.33
N LEU A 113 52.57 -23.50 -10.77
CA LEU A 113 52.32 -23.54 -9.33
C LEU A 113 52.52 -24.96 -8.77
N SER A 114 53.04 -25.08 -7.55
CA SER A 114 53.01 -26.34 -6.84
C SER A 114 51.56 -26.72 -6.48
N GLY A 115 51.27 -28.01 -6.33
CA GLY A 115 49.92 -28.49 -6.00
C GLY A 115 49.37 -27.93 -4.68
N ARG A 116 50.25 -27.50 -3.75
CA ARG A 116 49.86 -26.86 -2.49
C ARG A 116 49.46 -25.40 -2.71
N GLU A 117 50.29 -24.61 -3.40
CA GLU A 117 50.02 -23.21 -3.71
C GLU A 117 48.74 -23.06 -4.56
N SER A 118 48.59 -23.92 -5.57
CA SER A 118 47.36 -24.00 -6.38
C SER A 118 46.14 -24.25 -5.49
N ARG A 119 46.22 -25.18 -4.53
CA ARG A 119 45.07 -25.56 -3.70
C ARG A 119 44.72 -24.49 -2.66
N GLU A 120 45.69 -23.69 -2.21
CA GLU A 120 45.45 -22.56 -1.30
C GLU A 120 44.69 -21.43 -2.00
N MET A 121 44.99 -21.16 -3.28
CA MET A 121 44.29 -20.14 -4.08
C MET A 121 42.83 -20.48 -4.41
N CYS A 122 42.45 -21.75 -4.31
CA CYS A 122 41.09 -22.24 -4.58
C CYS A 122 40.20 -22.34 -3.31
N ARG A 123 40.69 -21.89 -2.14
CA ARG A 123 39.91 -21.94 -0.90
C ARG A 123 39.03 -20.71 -0.74
N ASP A 124 37.78 -20.93 -0.37
CA ASP A 124 36.86 -19.87 0.05
C ASP A 124 37.16 -19.36 1.48
N ALA A 125 36.38 -18.39 1.95
CA ALA A 125 36.53 -17.77 3.27
C ALA A 125 36.33 -18.78 4.42
N GLN A 126 35.66 -19.90 4.17
CA GLN A 126 35.40 -20.99 5.10
C GLN A 126 36.48 -22.08 5.01
N GLY A 127 37.48 -21.91 4.13
CA GLY A 127 38.59 -22.83 3.95
C GLY A 127 38.27 -24.05 3.08
N VAL A 128 37.12 -24.07 2.43
CA VAL A 128 36.67 -25.16 1.55
C VAL A 128 37.19 -24.90 0.14
N VAL A 129 37.79 -25.92 -0.48
CA VAL A 129 38.33 -25.83 -1.85
C VAL A 129 37.18 -25.99 -2.84
N CYS A 130 36.97 -24.98 -3.68
CA CYS A 130 35.94 -24.96 -4.72
C CYS A 130 34.55 -25.38 -4.23
N SER A 131 34.19 -24.98 -3.00
CA SER A 131 32.91 -25.27 -2.33
C SER A 131 32.45 -26.73 -2.41
N LYS A 132 33.38 -27.69 -2.60
CA LYS A 132 33.15 -29.11 -2.91
C LYS A 132 32.35 -29.38 -4.20
N ALA A 133 32.01 -28.35 -4.96
CA ALA A 133 31.26 -28.43 -6.20
C ALA A 133 32.16 -28.29 -7.45
N GLY A 134 33.49 -28.38 -7.27
CA GLY A 134 34.45 -28.29 -8.37
C GLY A 134 35.81 -28.89 -8.04
N LYS A 135 36.69 -28.93 -9.05
CA LYS A 135 38.09 -29.36 -8.95
C LYS A 135 39.00 -28.16 -9.11
N CYS A 136 39.97 -28.00 -8.21
CA CYS A 136 40.99 -26.96 -8.33
C CYS A 136 42.03 -27.33 -9.39
N GLN A 137 42.22 -26.47 -10.39
CA GLN A 137 43.25 -26.57 -11.42
C GLN A 137 44.03 -25.25 -11.49
N CYS A 138 45.31 -25.31 -11.18
CA CYS A 138 46.24 -24.19 -11.25
C CYS A 138 45.74 -22.88 -10.58
N GLY A 139 45.31 -22.99 -9.34
CA GLY A 139 44.83 -21.86 -8.54
C GLY A 139 43.42 -21.38 -8.87
N ARG A 140 42.68 -22.12 -9.72
CA ARG A 140 41.32 -21.77 -10.14
C ARG A 140 40.39 -22.96 -10.05
N CYS A 141 39.13 -22.71 -9.70
CA CYS A 141 38.13 -23.78 -9.62
C CYS A 141 37.52 -24.06 -10.99
N VAL A 142 37.46 -25.35 -11.34
CA VAL A 142 36.69 -25.88 -12.45
C VAL A 142 35.44 -26.52 -11.85
N CYS A 143 34.30 -25.87 -12.03
CA CYS A 143 33.04 -26.32 -11.44
C CYS A 143 32.54 -27.60 -12.11
N HIS A 144 31.86 -28.42 -11.32
CA HIS A 144 31.34 -29.69 -11.79
C HIS A 144 30.11 -29.44 -12.66
N ASP A 145 30.17 -29.91 -13.90
CA ASP A 145 29.07 -29.81 -14.85
C ASP A 145 28.75 -31.20 -15.42
N PRO A 146 28.01 -32.03 -14.66
CA PRO A 146 27.73 -33.41 -15.06
C PRO A 146 26.80 -33.50 -16.27
N ASP A 147 25.94 -32.50 -16.50
CA ASP A 147 24.90 -32.48 -17.54
C ASP A 147 25.25 -31.58 -18.74
N GLY A 148 26.41 -30.90 -18.73
CA GLY A 148 26.83 -29.97 -19.78
C GLY A 148 26.00 -28.69 -19.83
N LYS A 149 25.26 -28.38 -18.75
CA LYS A 149 24.37 -27.22 -18.62
C LYS A 149 24.98 -26.08 -17.80
N ALA A 150 26.17 -26.28 -17.25
CA ALA A 150 26.95 -25.32 -16.47
C ALA A 150 26.15 -24.62 -15.35
N LEU A 151 25.37 -25.39 -14.58
CA LEU A 151 24.55 -24.86 -13.48
C LEU A 151 25.37 -24.39 -12.27
N VAL A 152 26.57 -24.90 -12.06
CA VAL A 152 27.41 -24.48 -10.93
C VAL A 152 28.45 -23.47 -11.42
N THR A 153 28.35 -22.24 -10.94
CA THR A 153 29.18 -21.10 -11.37
C THR A 153 29.86 -20.40 -10.19
N GLY A 154 30.71 -19.41 -10.47
CA GLY A 154 31.43 -18.64 -9.45
C GLY A 154 32.93 -18.97 -9.35
N ARG A 155 33.69 -18.14 -8.62
CA ARG A 155 35.15 -18.25 -8.52
C ARG A 155 35.57 -19.51 -7.77
N HIS A 156 34.77 -19.90 -6.78
CA HIS A 156 34.93 -21.07 -5.94
C HIS A 156 33.80 -22.09 -6.16
N CYS A 157 33.02 -21.99 -7.25
CA CYS A 157 31.85 -22.86 -7.51
C CYS A 157 30.79 -22.76 -6.41
N GLU A 158 30.59 -21.55 -5.91
CA GLU A 158 29.69 -21.23 -4.80
C GLU A 158 28.25 -20.96 -5.23
N CYS A 159 28.01 -20.76 -6.53
CA CYS A 159 26.70 -20.44 -7.08
C CYS A 159 26.08 -21.67 -7.73
N ASP A 160 24.84 -21.97 -7.37
CA ASP A 160 24.01 -22.98 -8.03
C ASP A 160 22.86 -22.27 -8.77
N ASP A 161 22.98 -22.23 -10.08
CA ASP A 161 22.05 -21.60 -11.01
C ASP A 161 20.85 -22.50 -11.35
N SER A 162 20.70 -23.64 -10.67
CA SER A 162 19.49 -24.49 -10.72
C SER A 162 18.21 -23.71 -10.41
N GLN A 163 18.30 -22.67 -9.56
CA GLN A 163 17.16 -21.83 -9.18
C GLN A 163 16.62 -20.98 -10.34
N CYS A 164 17.47 -20.70 -11.34
CA CYS A 164 17.07 -19.99 -12.55
C CYS A 164 16.44 -20.91 -13.60
N MET A 165 16.44 -22.23 -13.37
CA MET A 165 15.81 -23.17 -14.29
C MET A 165 14.29 -23.10 -14.14
N ASP A 166 13.63 -23.05 -15.28
CA ASP A 166 12.19 -23.18 -15.36
C ASP A 166 11.82 -24.68 -15.40
N GLU A 167 10.92 -25.11 -14.52
CA GLU A 167 10.58 -26.54 -14.37
C GLU A 167 9.72 -27.06 -15.52
N ASP A 168 8.96 -26.17 -16.19
CA ASP A 168 8.03 -26.52 -17.26
C ASP A 168 8.72 -26.58 -18.63
N THR A 169 9.65 -25.66 -18.89
CA THR A 169 10.37 -25.53 -20.16
C THR A 169 11.76 -26.17 -20.13
N GLY A 170 12.36 -26.32 -18.95
CA GLY A 170 13.73 -26.82 -18.77
C GLY A 170 14.82 -25.84 -19.21
N GLU A 171 14.45 -24.59 -19.51
CA GLU A 171 15.35 -23.53 -19.94
C GLU A 171 15.78 -22.65 -18.76
N VAL A 172 17.01 -22.13 -18.81
CA VAL A 172 17.53 -21.21 -17.78
C VAL A 172 17.04 -19.80 -18.12
N CYS A 173 16.37 -19.15 -17.15
CA CYS A 173 15.74 -17.84 -17.32
C CYS A 173 14.81 -17.79 -18.55
N GLY A 174 13.98 -18.83 -18.73
CA GLY A 174 12.99 -18.94 -19.79
C GLY A 174 13.56 -18.85 -21.21
N GLY A 175 14.88 -19.10 -21.39
CA GLY A 175 15.57 -18.93 -22.67
C GLY A 175 15.81 -17.48 -23.07
N HIS A 176 15.37 -16.52 -22.25
CA HIS A 176 15.36 -15.09 -22.56
C HIS A 176 16.23 -14.26 -21.62
N GLY A 177 17.05 -14.89 -20.78
CA GLY A 177 17.96 -14.20 -19.87
C GLY A 177 19.24 -14.97 -19.59
N LYS A 178 20.13 -14.34 -18.82
CA LYS A 178 21.32 -15.00 -18.27
C LYS A 178 21.16 -15.12 -16.75
N CYS A 179 21.39 -16.30 -16.21
CA CYS A 179 21.43 -16.49 -14.77
C CYS A 179 22.80 -16.08 -14.22
N TYR A 180 22.78 -15.38 -13.09
CA TYR A 180 23.98 -15.15 -12.29
C TYR A 180 23.65 -15.40 -10.81
N CYS A 181 24.13 -16.53 -10.29
CA CYS A 181 24.01 -16.91 -8.88
C CYS A 181 22.55 -16.86 -8.40
N GLY A 182 21.67 -17.56 -9.11
CA GLY A 182 20.24 -17.68 -8.77
C GLY A 182 19.37 -16.47 -9.15
N ASN A 183 19.92 -15.45 -9.84
CA ASN A 183 19.16 -14.30 -10.32
C ASN A 183 19.16 -14.23 -11.84
N CYS A 184 17.99 -14.07 -12.46
CA CYS A 184 17.89 -13.92 -13.91
C CYS A 184 18.03 -12.46 -14.34
N TYR A 185 18.89 -12.25 -15.33
CA TYR A 185 19.10 -10.97 -16.00
C TYR A 185 18.52 -11.07 -17.40
N CYS A 186 17.33 -10.51 -17.56
CA CYS A 186 16.54 -10.66 -18.78
C CYS A 186 17.09 -9.85 -19.95
N SER A 187 16.89 -10.39 -21.15
CA SER A 187 17.10 -9.70 -22.40
C SER A 187 16.12 -8.53 -22.53
N ALA A 188 16.45 -7.56 -23.39
CA ALA A 188 15.58 -6.40 -23.59
C ALA A 188 14.17 -6.84 -24.02
N GLY A 189 13.14 -6.31 -23.34
CA GLY A 189 11.73 -6.65 -23.57
C GLY A 189 11.25 -7.92 -22.85
N TRP A 190 12.10 -8.55 -22.03
CA TRP A 190 11.71 -9.69 -21.18
C TRP A 190 11.79 -9.34 -19.69
N HIS A 191 10.84 -9.84 -18.93
CA HIS A 191 10.52 -9.45 -17.56
C HIS A 191 10.05 -10.67 -16.76
N GLY A 192 10.01 -10.52 -15.44
CA GLY A 192 9.74 -11.62 -14.51
C GLY A 192 11.01 -12.13 -13.84
N ASP A 193 10.84 -12.90 -12.78
CA ASP A 193 11.96 -13.42 -12.00
C ASP A 193 12.73 -14.51 -12.76
N LYS A 194 12.10 -15.13 -13.76
CA LYS A 194 12.70 -16.10 -14.69
C LYS A 194 12.63 -15.64 -16.15
N CYS A 195 12.39 -14.36 -16.42
CA CYS A 195 12.28 -13.78 -17.77
C CYS A 195 11.18 -14.40 -18.64
N GLU A 196 10.07 -14.79 -18.04
CA GLU A 196 8.95 -15.47 -18.68
C GLU A 196 7.95 -14.52 -19.38
N PHE A 197 7.99 -13.22 -19.08
CA PHE A 197 7.05 -12.23 -19.62
C PHE A 197 7.68 -11.35 -20.69
N GLN A 198 7.08 -11.26 -21.88
CA GLN A 198 7.46 -10.30 -22.90
C GLN A 198 6.67 -9.00 -22.73
N CYS A 199 7.34 -7.87 -22.50
CA CYS A 199 6.70 -6.56 -22.37
C CYS A 199 7.30 -5.54 -23.36
N ASP A 200 6.45 -4.62 -23.84
CA ASP A 200 6.84 -3.51 -24.71
C ASP A 200 7.47 -2.33 -23.94
N ILE A 201 7.40 -2.37 -22.60
CA ILE A 201 7.88 -1.31 -21.71
C ILE A 201 9.09 -1.78 -20.89
N SER A 202 9.94 -0.85 -20.49
CA SER A 202 11.17 -1.20 -19.75
C SER A 202 10.91 -1.65 -18.30
N PRO A 203 11.85 -2.37 -17.65
CA PRO A 203 11.64 -2.86 -16.28
C PRO A 203 11.41 -1.75 -15.25
N TRP A 204 12.04 -0.59 -15.46
CA TRP A 204 11.86 0.57 -14.60
C TRP A 204 10.50 1.25 -14.81
N GLU A 205 9.99 1.29 -16.05
CA GLU A 205 8.64 1.80 -16.36
C GLU A 205 7.56 0.88 -15.80
N SER A 206 7.70 -0.44 -15.99
CA SER A 206 6.81 -1.44 -15.40
C SER A 206 6.73 -1.29 -13.89
N LYS A 207 7.88 -1.20 -13.21
CA LYS A 207 7.92 -1.00 -11.76
C LYS A 207 7.26 0.31 -11.35
N ARG A 208 7.50 1.40 -12.08
CA ARG A 208 6.93 2.72 -11.79
C ARG A 208 5.41 2.73 -11.90
N GLN A 209 4.84 2.07 -12.91
CA GLN A 209 3.38 2.02 -13.11
C GLN A 209 2.66 1.22 -12.02
N CYS A 210 3.28 0.14 -11.55
CA CYS A 210 2.76 -0.66 -10.45
C CYS A 210 3.06 -0.09 -9.05
N THR A 211 3.81 1.01 -8.94
CA THR A 211 4.17 1.58 -7.63
C THR A 211 3.03 2.46 -7.13
N SER A 212 2.41 2.05 -6.03
CA SER A 212 1.39 2.82 -5.32
C SER A 212 1.97 4.10 -4.69
N LEU A 213 1.10 5.00 -4.25
CA LEU A 213 1.46 6.26 -3.57
C LEU A 213 2.32 6.02 -2.32
N ASP A 214 2.14 4.88 -1.65
CA ASP A 214 2.91 4.46 -0.48
C ASP A 214 4.31 3.92 -0.83
N GLY A 215 4.70 3.91 -2.12
CA GLY A 215 5.96 3.37 -2.61
C GLY A 215 6.02 1.85 -2.69
N LYS A 216 4.89 1.16 -2.47
CA LYS A 216 4.76 -0.31 -2.55
C LYS A 216 4.35 -0.74 -3.95
N ILE A 217 4.88 -1.87 -4.43
CA ILE A 217 4.48 -2.45 -5.72
C ILE A 217 3.17 -3.21 -5.53
N CYS A 218 2.12 -2.82 -6.26
CA CYS A 218 0.77 -3.37 -6.16
C CYS A 218 0.29 -3.50 -4.71
N SER A 219 0.64 -2.52 -3.86
CA SER A 219 0.31 -2.48 -2.42
C SER A 219 0.73 -3.73 -1.63
N ASN A 220 1.68 -4.53 -2.14
CA ASN A 220 2.03 -5.88 -1.65
C ASN A 220 0.85 -6.88 -1.66
N ARG A 221 -0.18 -6.60 -2.44
CA ARG A 221 -1.45 -7.34 -2.55
C ARG A 221 -1.74 -7.81 -3.97
N GLY A 222 -0.74 -7.74 -4.83
CA GLY A 222 -0.80 -8.24 -6.20
C GLY A 222 0.59 -8.41 -6.79
N THR A 223 0.63 -9.00 -7.98
CA THR A 223 1.84 -9.17 -8.78
C THR A 223 1.86 -8.15 -9.91
N CYS A 224 2.98 -7.44 -10.09
CA CYS A 224 3.15 -6.50 -11.19
C CYS A 224 3.66 -7.22 -12.44
N VAL A 225 2.91 -7.16 -13.53
CA VAL A 225 3.29 -7.72 -14.84
C VAL A 225 3.12 -6.64 -15.90
N CYS A 226 4.20 -6.30 -16.60
CA CYS A 226 4.21 -5.30 -17.68
C CYS A 226 3.53 -3.95 -17.34
N GLY A 227 3.64 -3.49 -16.09
CA GLY A 227 3.09 -2.22 -15.64
C GLY A 227 1.64 -2.29 -15.16
N GLU A 228 1.06 -3.49 -15.12
CA GLU A 228 -0.29 -3.75 -14.63
C GLU A 228 -0.25 -4.66 -13.39
N CYS A 229 -1.04 -4.32 -12.39
CA CYS A 229 -1.14 -5.11 -11.17
C CYS A 229 -2.22 -6.18 -11.30
N THR A 230 -1.82 -7.45 -11.17
CA THR A 230 -2.74 -8.57 -11.00
C THR A 230 -2.98 -8.77 -9.50
N CYS A 231 -4.12 -8.32 -9.00
CA CYS A 231 -4.46 -8.40 -7.58
C CYS A 231 -4.77 -9.83 -7.14
N TYR A 232 -4.42 -10.17 -5.91
CA TYR A 232 -4.78 -11.47 -5.34
C TYR A 232 -6.24 -11.50 -4.95
N ASP A 233 -6.92 -12.63 -5.17
CA ASP A 233 -8.34 -12.79 -4.80
C ASP A 233 -8.56 -12.74 -3.28
N VAL A 234 -7.52 -13.05 -2.51
CA VAL A 234 -7.53 -13.10 -1.04
C VAL A 234 -6.24 -12.47 -0.51
N ASP A 235 -6.35 -11.69 0.56
CA ASP A 235 -5.18 -11.15 1.24
C ASP A 235 -4.28 -12.29 1.78
N PRO A 236 -2.95 -12.15 1.81
CA PRO A 236 -2.05 -13.14 2.42
C PRO A 236 -2.38 -13.51 3.88
N SER A 237 -3.11 -12.67 4.60
CA SER A 237 -3.66 -12.97 5.94
C SER A 237 -4.84 -13.96 5.92
N GLY A 238 -5.50 -14.16 4.79
CA GLY A 238 -6.65 -15.06 4.61
C GLY A 238 -7.99 -14.51 5.13
N ASP A 239 -8.00 -13.28 5.65
CA ASP A 239 -9.18 -12.69 6.28
C ASP A 239 -10.11 -11.96 5.30
N TRP A 240 -9.64 -11.57 4.10
CA TRP A 240 -10.34 -10.63 3.22
C TRP A 240 -10.26 -11.00 1.73
N GLY A 241 -11.35 -10.78 0.99
CA GLY A 241 -11.45 -11.04 -0.46
C GLY A 241 -11.71 -9.78 -1.31
N ASP A 242 -11.72 -9.96 -2.63
CA ASP A 242 -12.05 -8.95 -3.65
C ASP A 242 -11.12 -7.72 -3.67
N ILE A 243 -9.80 -7.97 -3.66
CA ILE A 243 -8.79 -6.91 -3.78
C ILE A 243 -8.78 -6.36 -5.21
N HIS A 244 -8.84 -5.03 -5.33
CA HIS A 244 -8.93 -4.34 -6.60
C HIS A 244 -8.24 -2.97 -6.57
N GLY A 245 -8.25 -2.28 -7.71
CA GLY A 245 -7.56 -1.00 -7.92
C GLY A 245 -6.33 -1.15 -8.82
N ASP A 246 -5.90 -0.04 -9.44
CA ASP A 246 -4.79 -0.03 -10.41
C ASP A 246 -3.47 -0.49 -9.75
N THR A 247 -3.34 -0.32 -8.43
CA THR A 247 -2.20 -0.79 -7.63
C THR A 247 -2.63 -1.70 -6.48
N CYS A 248 -3.78 -2.39 -6.59
CA CYS A 248 -4.34 -3.28 -5.57
C CYS A 248 -4.47 -2.65 -4.17
N GLU A 249 -4.73 -1.36 -4.13
CA GLU A 249 -4.84 -0.57 -2.90
C GLU A 249 -6.22 -0.69 -2.23
N CYS A 250 -7.18 -1.36 -2.87
CA CYS A 250 -8.57 -1.42 -2.42
C CYS A 250 -9.03 -2.82 -2.07
N ASP A 251 -9.88 -2.90 -1.05
CA ASP A 251 -10.61 -4.09 -0.62
C ASP A 251 -12.05 -3.70 -0.23
N GLU A 252 -12.85 -4.68 0.19
CA GLU A 252 -14.26 -4.50 0.57
C GLU A 252 -14.49 -3.41 1.64
N ARG A 253 -13.52 -3.11 2.51
CA ARG A 253 -13.64 -2.05 3.55
C ARG A 253 -13.65 -0.65 2.96
N ASN A 254 -12.95 -0.43 1.84
CA ASN A 254 -12.95 0.87 1.19
C ASN A 254 -14.34 1.25 0.68
N CYS A 255 -15.20 0.26 0.44
CA CYS A 255 -16.56 0.45 -0.05
C CYS A 255 -17.61 0.56 1.07
N HIS A 256 -17.23 0.40 2.34
CA HIS A 256 -18.17 0.46 3.47
C HIS A 256 -18.91 1.82 3.56
N ALA A 257 -18.26 2.92 3.18
CA ALA A 257 -18.91 4.24 3.11
C ALA A 257 -20.03 4.31 2.05
N THR A 258 -19.96 3.46 1.02
CA THR A 258 -20.93 3.37 -0.08
C THR A 258 -22.02 2.32 0.14
N TYR A 259 -21.86 1.49 1.18
CA TYR A 259 -22.88 0.53 1.60
C TYR A 259 -24.08 1.28 2.20
N ASP A 260 -25.27 0.88 1.77
CA ASP A 260 -26.54 1.31 2.37
C ASP A 260 -27.13 0.14 3.16
N ARG A 261 -27.08 0.25 4.49
CA ARG A 261 -27.62 -0.77 5.41
C ARG A 261 -29.12 -1.03 5.23
N TYR A 262 -29.89 -0.07 4.72
CA TYR A 262 -31.34 -0.23 4.54
C TYR A 262 -31.71 -0.87 3.21
N ALA A 263 -30.88 -0.68 2.18
CA ALA A 263 -31.04 -1.34 0.89
C ALA A 263 -30.32 -2.71 0.82
N ASP A 264 -29.39 -2.96 1.76
CA ASP A 264 -28.45 -4.09 1.74
C ASP A 264 -27.66 -4.17 0.42
N ASP A 265 -27.29 -3.00 -0.11
CA ASP A 265 -26.64 -2.87 -1.42
C ASP A 265 -25.52 -1.82 -1.38
N PHE A 266 -24.50 -2.03 -2.21
CA PHE A 266 -23.47 -1.03 -2.50
C PHE A 266 -23.91 -0.13 -3.65
N CYS A 267 -23.62 1.17 -3.56
CA CYS A 267 -23.95 2.13 -4.62
C CYS A 267 -25.43 2.07 -5.05
N SER A 268 -26.32 1.88 -4.07
CA SER A 268 -27.77 1.74 -4.25
C SER A 268 -28.17 0.69 -5.30
N GLY A 269 -27.33 -0.32 -5.58
CA GLY A 269 -27.53 -1.33 -6.61
C GLY A 269 -27.33 -0.84 -8.07
N HIS A 270 -27.05 0.46 -8.23
CA HIS A 270 -26.97 1.16 -9.51
C HIS A 270 -25.56 1.56 -9.91
N GLY A 271 -24.54 1.04 -9.23
CA GLY A 271 -23.13 1.27 -9.58
C GLY A 271 -22.22 0.15 -9.10
N HIS A 272 -20.95 0.25 -9.48
CA HIS A 272 -19.88 -0.58 -8.92
C HIS A 272 -18.97 0.30 -8.05
N CYS A 273 -18.63 -0.17 -6.85
CA CYS A 273 -17.72 0.56 -6.00
C CYS A 273 -16.28 0.43 -6.52
N ASN A 274 -15.57 1.55 -6.56
CA ASN A 274 -14.16 1.64 -6.90
C ASN A 274 -13.51 2.48 -5.80
N CYS A 275 -12.82 1.84 -4.86
CA CYS A 275 -12.03 2.52 -3.83
C CYS A 275 -12.83 3.57 -3.03
N GLY A 276 -14.03 3.22 -2.59
CA GLY A 276 -14.90 4.10 -1.80
C GLY A 276 -15.69 5.14 -2.59
N ARG A 277 -15.67 5.09 -3.93
CA ARG A 277 -16.54 5.85 -4.81
C ARG A 277 -17.38 4.95 -5.68
N CYS A 278 -18.62 5.34 -5.97
CA CYS A 278 -19.48 4.61 -6.88
C CYS A 278 -19.31 5.05 -8.33
N ASN A 279 -19.04 4.09 -9.22
CA ASN A 279 -19.14 4.26 -10.66
C ASN A 279 -20.55 3.90 -11.10
N CYS A 280 -21.37 4.90 -11.38
CA CYS A 280 -22.79 4.72 -11.69
C CYS A 280 -23.01 4.13 -13.08
N LYS A 281 -23.99 3.21 -13.17
CA LYS A 281 -24.51 2.70 -14.43
C LYS A 281 -25.17 3.83 -15.21
N GLU A 282 -25.21 3.70 -16.53
CA GLU A 282 -25.82 4.70 -17.41
C GLU A 282 -27.26 5.01 -16.99
N GLY A 283 -27.60 6.30 -16.87
CA GLY A 283 -28.90 6.74 -16.37
C GLY A 283 -29.00 6.97 -14.85
N TRP A 284 -27.91 6.77 -14.09
CA TRP A 284 -27.84 7.05 -12.65
C TRP A 284 -26.75 8.07 -12.30
N THR A 285 -26.97 8.83 -11.23
CA THR A 285 -26.10 9.90 -10.71
C THR A 285 -26.20 9.98 -9.18
N GLY A 286 -25.34 10.79 -8.56
CA GLY A 286 -25.19 10.89 -7.11
C GLY A 286 -23.93 10.19 -6.60
N LYS A 287 -23.50 10.49 -5.36
CA LYS A 287 -22.25 9.97 -4.79
C LYS A 287 -22.32 8.45 -4.57
N LYS A 288 -23.52 7.93 -4.34
CA LYS A 288 -23.86 6.52 -4.16
C LYS A 288 -24.72 5.98 -5.31
N CYS A 289 -24.81 6.68 -6.45
CA CYS A 289 -25.72 6.33 -7.56
C CYS A 289 -27.19 6.25 -7.14
N GLU A 290 -27.57 7.08 -6.18
CA GLU A 290 -28.87 7.07 -5.56
C GLU A 290 -29.95 7.70 -6.44
N HIS A 291 -29.60 8.52 -7.44
CA HIS A 291 -30.56 9.29 -8.24
C HIS A 291 -30.60 8.89 -9.72
N PRO A 292 -31.79 8.86 -10.35
CA PRO A 292 -31.90 8.73 -11.80
C PRO A 292 -31.58 10.06 -12.51
N LEU A 293 -30.82 10.00 -13.61
CA LEU A 293 -30.46 11.15 -14.47
C LEU A 293 -31.68 11.84 -15.09
N SER A 294 -32.74 11.08 -15.39
CA SER A 294 -34.01 11.61 -15.89
C SER A 294 -35.14 11.25 -14.95
N CYS A 295 -35.83 12.27 -14.41
CA CYS A 295 -36.94 12.03 -13.52
C CYS A 295 -38.24 11.76 -14.29
N GLY A 296 -38.78 10.54 -14.17
CA GLY A 296 -40.08 10.16 -14.74
C GLY A 296 -41.30 10.57 -13.89
N LEU A 297 -41.08 11.24 -12.76
CA LEU A 297 -42.13 11.67 -11.82
C LEU A 297 -42.41 13.16 -11.96
N SER A 298 -43.68 13.56 -11.76
CA SER A 298 -44.03 14.97 -11.59
C SER A 298 -43.48 15.53 -10.28
N ALA A 299 -43.31 16.86 -10.22
CA ALA A 299 -42.82 17.54 -9.02
C ALA A 299 -43.67 17.24 -7.78
N GLU A 300 -45.01 17.20 -7.89
CA GLU A 300 -45.88 16.86 -6.75
C GLU A 300 -45.75 15.39 -6.32
N ALA A 301 -45.60 14.47 -7.29
CA ALA A 301 -45.45 13.05 -6.99
C ALA A 301 -44.11 12.75 -6.29
N SER A 302 -43.05 13.44 -6.73
CA SER A 302 -41.74 13.42 -6.08
C SER A 302 -41.81 13.88 -4.62
N LEU A 303 -42.41 15.06 -4.37
CA LEU A 303 -42.53 15.62 -3.02
C LEU A 303 -43.37 14.75 -2.07
N LYS A 304 -44.45 14.14 -2.58
CA LYS A 304 -45.28 13.21 -1.80
C LYS A 304 -44.48 12.00 -1.32
N LYS A 305 -43.58 11.49 -2.16
CA LYS A 305 -42.74 10.34 -1.84
C LYS A 305 -41.65 10.71 -0.82
N CYS A 306 -41.07 11.90 -0.94
CA CYS A 306 -40.08 12.43 0.00
C CYS A 306 -40.63 12.85 1.37
N ARG A 307 -41.93 13.14 1.50
CA ARG A 307 -42.54 13.45 2.81
C ARG A 307 -42.58 12.24 3.74
N GLY A 308 -42.90 11.06 3.22
CA GLY A 308 -43.03 9.86 4.06
C GLY A 308 -44.06 10.07 5.18
N SER A 309 -43.64 9.91 6.44
CA SER A 309 -44.43 10.16 7.66
C SER A 309 -44.36 11.60 8.18
N SER A 310 -43.54 12.45 7.57
CA SER A 310 -43.30 13.84 7.98
C SER A 310 -44.18 14.84 7.19
N SER A 311 -44.46 15.99 7.80
CA SER A 311 -45.13 17.14 7.14
C SER A 311 -44.19 17.89 6.18
N LEU A 312 -42.88 17.74 6.34
CA LEU A 312 -41.82 18.33 5.51
C LEU A 312 -41.20 17.27 4.57
N PRO A 313 -40.86 17.61 3.32
CA PRO A 313 -40.09 16.72 2.46
C PRO A 313 -38.72 16.46 3.10
N CYS A 314 -38.29 15.19 3.12
CA CYS A 314 -37.02 14.75 3.69
C CYS A 314 -36.80 15.23 5.15
N PHE A 315 -37.87 15.29 5.96
CA PHE A 315 -37.84 15.76 7.36
C PHE A 315 -37.24 17.17 7.54
N GLY A 316 -37.17 17.97 6.47
CA GLY A 316 -36.50 19.29 6.48
C GLY A 316 -34.97 19.22 6.51
N ARG A 317 -34.38 18.02 6.44
CA ARG A 317 -32.94 17.76 6.61
C ARG A 317 -32.27 17.27 5.33
N GLY A 318 -32.94 17.41 4.18
CA GLY A 318 -32.43 16.93 2.92
C GLY A 318 -33.13 17.53 1.71
N GLN A 319 -32.51 17.37 0.55
CA GLN A 319 -33.09 17.74 -0.73
C GLN A 319 -33.85 16.56 -1.34
N CYS A 320 -35.09 16.81 -1.76
CA CYS A 320 -35.90 15.83 -2.48
C CYS A 320 -35.65 15.94 -3.99
N LEU A 321 -35.19 14.84 -4.61
CA LEU A 321 -35.07 14.72 -6.06
C LEU A 321 -35.70 13.40 -6.51
N CYS A 322 -36.65 13.47 -7.44
CA CYS A 322 -37.37 12.31 -8.00
C CYS A 322 -37.94 11.30 -6.98
N GLY A 323 -38.36 11.78 -5.81
CA GLY A 323 -38.91 10.94 -4.74
C GLY A 323 -37.86 10.21 -3.90
N GLN A 324 -36.60 10.62 -3.97
CA GLN A 324 -35.49 10.21 -3.12
C GLN A 324 -34.91 11.43 -2.39
N CYS A 325 -34.46 11.22 -1.16
CA CYS A 325 -33.91 12.26 -0.30
C CYS A 325 -32.39 12.17 -0.25
N THR A 326 -31.71 13.28 -0.49
CA THR A 326 -30.28 13.45 -0.16
C THR A 326 -30.18 14.24 1.14
N CYS A 327 -29.71 13.59 2.20
CA CYS A 327 -29.58 14.20 3.52
C CYS A 327 -28.40 15.17 3.57
N TYR A 328 -28.56 16.22 4.37
CA TYR A 328 -27.58 17.26 4.58
C TYR A 328 -26.98 17.22 6.00
N PRO A 329 -25.71 17.65 6.17
CA PRO A 329 -24.80 18.12 5.13
C PRO A 329 -24.24 16.98 4.23
N PRO A 330 -23.93 17.25 2.95
CA PRO A 330 -23.68 16.19 1.97
C PRO A 330 -22.31 15.53 2.19
N GLY A 331 -22.31 14.32 2.74
CA GLY A 331 -21.09 13.59 3.13
C GLY A 331 -20.99 13.34 4.64
N ASP A 332 -21.91 13.89 5.42
CA ASP A 332 -22.08 13.54 6.82
C ASP A 332 -22.99 12.31 6.93
N SER A 333 -22.44 11.19 7.38
CA SER A 333 -23.18 9.93 7.53
C SER A 333 -24.08 9.89 8.75
N ARG A 334 -24.05 10.92 9.62
CA ARG A 334 -24.84 10.96 10.86
C ARG A 334 -26.31 11.24 10.60
N VAL A 335 -26.65 11.96 9.52
CA VAL A 335 -28.05 12.15 9.09
C VAL A 335 -28.37 11.12 8.01
N HIS A 336 -29.28 10.20 8.32
CA HIS A 336 -29.58 9.07 7.46
C HIS A 336 -31.06 8.66 7.54
N GLY A 337 -31.42 7.57 6.86
CA GLY A 337 -32.80 7.15 6.66
C GLY A 337 -33.36 7.53 5.29
N LYS A 338 -34.42 6.85 4.87
CA LYS A 338 -34.98 6.97 3.50
C LYS A 338 -35.50 8.38 3.21
N ASN A 339 -35.93 9.07 4.26
CA ASN A 339 -36.50 10.39 4.25
C ASN A 339 -35.68 11.35 5.16
N CYS A 340 -34.42 11.02 5.49
CA CYS A 340 -33.57 11.79 6.39
C CYS A 340 -34.14 11.98 7.81
N GLU A 341 -34.85 10.96 8.29
CA GLU A 341 -35.54 10.95 9.58
C GLU A 341 -34.62 10.70 10.78
N CYS A 342 -33.42 10.16 10.56
CA CYS A 342 -32.46 9.81 11.60
C CYS A 342 -31.30 10.79 11.67
N ASP A 343 -30.83 11.06 12.89
CA ASP A 343 -29.70 11.95 13.13
C ASP A 343 -28.91 11.53 14.37
N ASP A 344 -27.78 10.89 14.12
CA ASP A 344 -26.95 10.30 15.15
C ASP A 344 -26.16 11.36 15.95
N ARG A 345 -26.17 12.64 15.53
CA ARG A 345 -25.63 13.74 16.35
C ARG A 345 -26.39 13.91 17.66
N GLN A 346 -27.64 13.45 17.73
CA GLN A 346 -28.41 13.45 18.98
C GLN A 346 -27.87 12.46 20.02
N CYS A 347 -27.03 11.52 19.60
CA CYS A 347 -26.32 10.60 20.49
C CYS A 347 -24.98 11.16 20.99
N GLU A 348 -24.46 12.23 20.37
CA GLU A 348 -23.27 12.94 20.82
C GLU A 348 -23.57 13.68 22.13
N ASP A 349 -22.61 13.66 23.04
CA ASP A 349 -22.66 14.45 24.26
C ASP A 349 -21.79 15.72 24.16
N MET A 350 -21.69 16.49 25.25
CA MET A 350 -20.93 17.75 25.27
C MET A 350 -19.44 17.63 24.94
N TYR A 351 -18.87 16.42 24.94
CA TYR A 351 -17.47 16.16 24.59
C TYR A 351 -17.31 15.57 23.17
N GLY A 352 -18.43 15.36 22.46
CA GLY A 352 -18.47 14.76 21.14
C GLY A 352 -18.42 13.23 21.15
N ASP A 353 -18.54 12.59 22.32
CA ASP A 353 -18.54 11.13 22.42
C ASP A 353 -19.93 10.59 22.07
N ILE A 354 -19.99 9.54 21.25
CA ILE A 354 -21.26 8.92 20.85
C ILE A 354 -21.57 7.77 21.80
N CYS A 355 -22.71 7.85 22.50
CA CYS A 355 -23.21 6.78 23.39
C CYS A 355 -22.16 6.22 24.37
N GLY A 356 -21.41 7.13 24.99
CA GLY A 356 -20.41 6.79 26.01
C GLY A 356 -19.07 6.39 25.40
N GLY A 357 -18.74 6.95 24.23
CA GLY A 357 -17.45 6.81 23.56
C GLY A 357 -16.27 7.01 24.53
N GLY A 358 -15.24 6.19 24.33
CA GLY A 358 -14.19 5.92 25.31
C GLY A 358 -13.46 7.17 25.78
N VAL A 359 -13.23 7.23 27.10
CA VAL A 359 -12.42 8.24 27.78
C VAL A 359 -11.23 8.61 26.89
N ARG A 360 -11.19 9.85 26.38
CA ARG A 360 -9.93 10.48 26.01
C ARG A 360 -9.13 10.60 27.29
N GLU A 361 -8.43 9.53 27.68
CA GLU A 361 -7.30 9.70 28.56
C GLU A 361 -6.34 10.59 27.78
N GLN A 362 -6.25 11.82 28.27
CA GLN A 362 -5.09 12.67 28.16
C GLN A 362 -3.86 11.77 28.02
N CYS A 363 -3.06 11.94 26.96
CA CYS A 363 -1.70 11.43 26.94
C CYS A 363 -0.92 12.20 28.01
N ASP A 364 -1.17 11.89 29.28
CA ASP A 364 -0.33 12.31 30.37
C ASP A 364 0.94 11.47 30.26
N SER A 365 2.02 12.18 29.98
CA SER A 365 3.38 11.71 30.14
C SER A 365 3.53 11.03 31.50
N VAL A 366 3.44 9.70 31.53
CA VAL A 366 3.74 8.95 32.75
C VAL A 366 5.25 8.93 32.91
N GLU A 367 5.71 9.68 33.91
CA GLU A 367 7.06 9.63 34.43
C GLU A 367 7.51 8.19 34.65
N ALA A 368 8.73 7.91 34.21
CA ALA A 368 9.44 6.70 34.55
C ALA A 368 9.50 6.52 36.07
N SER A 369 8.82 5.52 36.61
CA SER A 369 9.19 4.96 37.91
C SER A 369 8.67 3.54 38.14
N GLN A 370 9.64 2.62 38.12
CA GLN A 370 9.77 1.44 38.98
C GLN A 370 8.94 0.19 38.68
N GLY A 371 9.66 -0.94 38.48
CA GLY A 371 9.31 -2.18 39.18
C GLY A 371 9.19 -3.47 38.37
N CYS A 372 10.21 -3.90 37.61
CA CYS A 372 10.35 -5.32 37.29
C CYS A 372 11.27 -5.99 38.32
N GLY A 373 10.66 -6.80 39.19
CA GLY A 373 11.35 -7.61 40.20
C GLY A 373 12.23 -8.69 39.57
N VAL A 374 13.41 -8.87 40.16
CA VAL A 374 14.36 -9.96 39.86
C VAL A 374 14.19 -11.04 40.95
N PRO A 375 14.18 -12.35 40.63
CA PRO A 375 14.25 -13.40 41.65
C PRO A 375 15.69 -13.61 42.16
N PRO A 376 15.89 -14.10 43.41
CA PRO A 376 17.19 -14.04 44.08
C PRO A 376 18.10 -15.27 43.88
N GLU A 377 19.40 -14.97 44.06
CA GLU A 377 20.53 -15.79 44.54
C GLU A 377 21.24 -16.83 43.64
N ALA A 378 22.53 -16.57 43.36
CA ALA A 378 23.66 -17.30 44.00
C ALA A 378 25.06 -16.78 43.54
N ASP A 379 25.69 -15.98 44.39
CA ASP A 379 27.05 -16.16 44.96
C ASP A 379 28.27 -16.59 44.09
N LYS A 380 29.26 -15.66 43.90
CA LYS A 380 30.66 -15.72 44.45
C LYS A 380 31.71 -14.92 43.64
N HIS A 381 32.26 -13.89 44.31
CA HIS A 381 33.67 -13.44 44.43
C HIS A 381 34.61 -13.25 43.20
N GLY A 382 35.17 -12.04 43.07
CA GLY A 382 36.62 -11.86 42.80
C GLY A 382 37.11 -10.80 41.79
N HIS A 383 37.46 -9.61 42.29
CA HIS A 383 38.57 -8.69 41.90
C HIS A 383 38.88 -8.21 40.45
N HIS A 384 38.87 -6.86 40.35
CA HIS A 384 39.84 -5.92 39.71
C HIS A 384 40.09 -5.83 38.18
N ARG A 385 39.99 -4.54 37.74
CA ARG A 385 40.74 -3.79 36.71
C ARG A 385 40.25 -3.76 35.25
N SER A 386 39.81 -2.56 34.88
CA SER A 386 40.28 -1.68 33.80
C SER A 386 40.59 -2.26 32.41
N SER A 387 39.95 -1.60 31.43
CA SER A 387 40.48 -1.11 30.14
C SER A 387 39.94 -1.73 28.83
N LEU A 388 39.44 -0.81 28.00
CA LEU A 388 39.45 -0.78 26.53
C LEU A 388 38.71 -1.89 25.75
N GLY A 389 37.50 -1.53 25.31
CA GLY A 389 37.12 -1.51 23.90
C GLY A 389 37.14 -2.80 23.10
N ARG A 390 35.96 -3.41 22.89
CA ARG A 390 35.49 -3.89 21.57
C ARG A 390 33.99 -4.19 21.60
N ARG A 391 33.42 -4.01 20.41
CA ARG A 391 32.04 -4.27 19.97
C ARG A 391 31.55 -5.66 20.38
N SER A 392 30.27 -5.80 20.72
CA SER A 392 29.23 -6.41 19.88
C SER A 392 28.01 -6.82 20.73
N THR A 393 26.84 -6.69 20.11
CA THR A 393 25.58 -7.44 20.39
C THR A 393 24.95 -7.30 21.76
N ASP A 394 23.97 -6.39 21.88
CA ASP A 394 22.57 -6.74 22.13
C ASP A 394 21.77 -5.44 22.36
N LEU A 395 21.43 -4.75 21.27
CA LEU A 395 20.30 -3.84 21.27
C LEU A 395 19.06 -4.66 20.94
N ALA A 396 18.45 -5.24 21.97
CA ALA A 396 17.01 -5.45 21.94
C ALA A 396 16.37 -4.06 21.88
N LEU A 397 16.20 -3.53 20.67
CA LEU A 397 15.28 -2.43 20.41
C LEU A 397 13.88 -2.96 20.74
N CYS A 398 13.41 -2.70 21.96
CA CYS A 398 11.98 -2.58 22.20
C CYS A 398 11.52 -1.33 21.44
N VAL A 399 11.28 -1.46 20.13
CA VAL A 399 10.41 -0.53 19.43
C VAL A 399 9.01 -0.85 19.94
N SER A 400 8.54 -0.08 20.92
CA SER A 400 7.12 0.02 21.19
C SER A 400 6.49 0.64 19.94
N ILE A 401 6.04 -0.21 19.01
CA ILE A 401 5.10 0.21 17.98
C ILE A 401 3.82 0.49 18.75
N ALA A 402 3.55 1.76 19.01
CA ALA A 402 2.23 2.20 19.42
C ALA A 402 1.28 1.91 18.23
N TYR A 403 0.62 0.76 18.26
CA TYR A 403 -0.61 0.57 17.52
C TYR A 403 -1.64 1.47 18.18
N CYS A 404 -1.75 2.72 17.70
CA CYS A 404 -2.93 3.52 17.96
C CYS A 404 -4.02 2.99 17.03
N SER A 405 -4.59 1.84 17.39
CA SER A 405 -5.85 1.39 16.81
C SER A 405 -6.94 2.29 17.37
N THR A 406 -7.50 3.07 16.47
CA THR A 406 -8.68 3.92 16.59
C THR A 406 -9.84 3.22 17.31
N GLU A 407 -10.44 3.94 18.25
CA GLU A 407 -11.77 3.75 18.86
C GLU A 407 -11.99 2.46 19.69
N LEU A 408 -11.95 2.59 21.02
CA LEU A 408 -12.58 1.62 21.92
C LEU A 408 -14.10 1.57 21.61
N PRO A 409 -14.73 0.37 21.56
CA PRO A 409 -16.18 0.28 21.40
C PRO A 409 -16.85 0.99 22.57
N GLY A 410 -17.64 2.03 22.27
CA GLY A 410 -18.36 2.81 23.27
C GLY A 410 -19.28 1.94 24.15
N HIS A 411 -19.74 2.50 25.26
CA HIS A 411 -20.63 1.82 26.23
C HIS A 411 -22.06 1.55 25.70
N GLY A 412 -22.30 1.81 24.42
CA GLY A 412 -23.53 1.57 23.69
C GLY A 412 -23.35 1.90 22.21
N PHE A 413 -24.41 1.73 21.43
CA PHE A 413 -24.45 2.15 20.03
C PHE A 413 -25.61 3.11 19.78
N CYS A 414 -25.44 4.04 18.84
CA CYS A 414 -26.50 4.95 18.44
C CYS A 414 -27.44 4.27 17.45
N SER A 415 -28.74 4.40 17.67
CA SER A 415 -29.80 3.93 16.79
C SER A 415 -30.76 5.07 16.52
N CYS A 416 -30.59 5.74 15.37
CA CYS A 416 -31.45 6.83 14.89
C CYS A 416 -31.64 7.93 15.95
N GLY A 417 -30.52 8.51 16.42
CA GLY A 417 -30.53 9.56 17.44
C GLY A 417 -30.80 9.12 18.88
N ARG A 418 -30.85 7.80 19.15
CA ARG A 418 -31.00 7.24 20.50
C ARG A 418 -29.90 6.23 20.85
N CYS A 419 -29.28 6.38 22.02
CA CYS A 419 -28.30 5.41 22.50
C CYS A 419 -28.96 4.14 23.07
N ILE A 420 -28.45 3.00 22.63
CA ILE A 420 -28.75 1.67 23.15
C ILE A 420 -27.52 1.19 23.92
N CYS A 421 -27.60 1.23 25.25
CA CYS A 421 -26.48 0.93 26.13
C CYS A 421 -26.21 -0.57 26.24
N GLY A 422 -24.94 -0.92 26.24
CA GLY A 422 -24.46 -2.28 26.50
C GLY A 422 -24.70 -2.71 27.95
N ASP A 423 -24.50 -4.00 28.20
CA ASP A 423 -24.70 -4.59 29.52
C ASP A 423 -23.82 -3.90 30.57
N GLY A 424 -24.43 -3.55 31.71
CA GLY A 424 -23.75 -2.81 32.77
C GLY A 424 -23.74 -1.29 32.61
N TRP A 425 -24.28 -0.72 31.54
CA TRP A 425 -24.33 0.73 31.30
C TRP A 425 -25.76 1.28 31.15
N PHE A 426 -25.95 2.56 31.45
CA PHE A 426 -27.23 3.26 31.29
C PHE A 426 -27.08 4.79 31.18
N GLY A 427 -28.19 5.48 30.92
CA GLY A 427 -28.27 6.93 30.72
C GLY A 427 -28.50 7.32 29.26
N LYS A 428 -28.87 8.59 29.01
CA LYS A 428 -29.14 9.12 27.65
C LYS A 428 -27.98 8.89 26.68
N HIS A 429 -26.75 8.94 27.19
CA HIS A 429 -25.51 8.71 26.43
C HIS A 429 -24.69 7.53 26.98
N CYS A 430 -25.30 6.57 27.69
CA CYS A 430 -24.61 5.36 28.20
C CYS A 430 -23.36 5.58 29.07
N ARG A 431 -23.26 6.73 29.75
CA ARG A 431 -22.10 7.10 30.56
C ARG A 431 -22.10 6.54 31.99
N PHE A 432 -23.17 5.89 32.43
CA PHE A 432 -23.32 5.50 33.82
C PHE A 432 -23.23 3.98 34.02
N PRO A 433 -22.31 3.49 34.87
CA PRO A 433 -22.25 2.08 35.22
C PRO A 433 -23.40 1.70 36.16
N ARG A 434 -24.02 0.55 35.91
CA ARG A 434 -25.12 -0.04 36.72
C ARG A 434 -24.65 -0.44 38.13
N THR A 435 -23.35 -0.58 38.37
CA THR A 435 -22.76 -1.03 39.63
C THR A 435 -21.96 0.08 40.30
N CYS A 436 -22.06 0.20 41.63
CA CYS A 436 -21.31 1.18 42.41
C CYS A 436 -21.00 0.66 43.82
N ASP A 437 -19.90 1.15 44.40
CA ASP A 437 -19.42 0.82 45.75
C ASP A 437 -19.77 1.94 46.74
N VAL A 438 -21.06 2.23 46.89
CA VAL A 438 -21.59 3.25 47.82
C VAL A 438 -22.76 2.68 48.60
N SER A 439 -22.85 3.03 49.88
CA SER A 439 -23.99 2.64 50.71
C SER A 439 -25.26 3.39 50.31
N ASP A 440 -26.43 2.75 50.46
CA ASP A 440 -27.74 3.36 50.14
C ASP A 440 -27.97 4.70 50.85
N ALA A 441 -27.47 4.85 52.08
CA ALA A 441 -27.58 6.08 52.86
C ALA A 441 -26.75 7.23 52.27
N GLN A 442 -25.51 6.94 51.84
CA GLN A 442 -24.65 7.92 51.17
C GLN A 442 -25.22 8.28 49.79
N SER A 443 -25.66 7.28 49.03
CA SER A 443 -26.32 7.46 47.74
C SER A 443 -27.52 8.39 47.87
N LYS A 444 -28.43 8.14 48.83
CA LYS A 444 -29.64 8.94 49.02
C LYS A 444 -29.32 10.42 49.35
N SER A 445 -28.31 10.66 50.19
CA SER A 445 -27.92 12.02 50.60
C SER A 445 -27.39 12.89 49.46
N LEU A 446 -26.78 12.29 48.44
CA LEU A 446 -26.22 12.99 47.30
C LEU A 446 -27.28 13.36 46.23
N CYS A 447 -28.44 12.71 46.27
CA CYS A 447 -29.54 12.96 45.33
C CYS A 447 -30.68 13.82 45.91
N GLU A 448 -30.58 14.20 47.18
CA GLU A 448 -31.58 14.95 47.91
C GLU A 448 -31.33 16.46 47.75
N MET A 449 -32.30 17.20 47.23
CA MET A 449 -32.19 18.64 47.07
C MET A 449 -32.49 19.40 48.38
N ALA A 450 -32.24 20.72 48.38
CA ALA A 450 -32.46 21.61 49.52
C ALA A 450 -33.91 21.60 50.07
N ASN A 451 -34.88 21.16 49.27
CA ASN A 451 -36.29 21.01 49.64
C ASN A 451 -36.66 19.60 50.16
N GLY A 452 -35.68 18.70 50.34
CA GLY A 452 -35.87 17.32 50.79
C GLY A 452 -36.43 16.38 49.71
N VAL A 453 -36.59 16.85 48.47
CA VAL A 453 -37.09 16.04 47.36
C VAL A 453 -35.91 15.41 46.62
N ILE A 454 -35.97 14.10 46.44
CA ILE A 454 -34.96 13.34 45.69
C ILE A 454 -35.24 13.49 44.20
N CYS A 455 -34.25 13.94 43.42
CA CYS A 455 -34.31 14.01 41.96
C CYS A 455 -35.56 14.69 41.41
N SER A 456 -35.97 15.81 42.03
CA SER A 456 -37.13 16.63 41.65
C SER A 456 -38.47 15.89 41.62
N GLY A 457 -38.52 14.67 42.16
CA GLY A 457 -39.66 13.76 42.00
C GLY A 457 -39.85 13.23 40.57
N LYS A 458 -38.95 13.59 39.64
CA LYS A 458 -38.98 13.19 38.22
C LYS A 458 -37.96 12.09 37.89
N GLY A 459 -37.18 11.65 38.87
CA GLY A 459 -36.15 10.63 38.71
C GLY A 459 -35.96 9.73 39.92
N SER A 460 -35.13 8.69 39.76
CA SER A 460 -34.69 7.79 40.84
C SER A 460 -33.23 8.03 41.17
N CYS A 461 -32.87 7.96 42.46
CA CYS A 461 -31.48 8.07 42.88
C CYS A 461 -30.77 6.72 42.78
N HIS A 462 -29.63 6.69 42.09
CA HIS A 462 -28.75 5.54 42.05
C HIS A 462 -27.30 5.98 42.20
N CYS A 463 -26.59 5.39 43.16
CA CYS A 463 -25.16 5.62 43.38
C CYS A 463 -24.78 7.09 43.64
N GLY A 464 -25.66 7.85 44.29
CA GLY A 464 -25.46 9.27 44.55
C GLY A 464 -25.73 10.19 43.37
N ARG A 465 -26.38 9.69 42.32
CA ARG A 465 -26.77 10.48 41.15
C ARG A 465 -28.24 10.28 40.79
N CYS A 466 -28.88 11.35 40.33
CA CYS A 466 -30.25 11.28 39.85
C CYS A 466 -30.35 10.71 38.44
N ILE A 467 -31.17 9.68 38.29
CA ILE A 467 -31.59 9.11 37.01
C ILE A 467 -32.97 9.67 36.67
N CYS A 468 -33.05 10.56 35.70
CA CYS A 468 -34.31 11.11 35.24
C CYS A 468 -35.11 10.04 34.47
N SER A 469 -36.44 10.05 34.65
CA SER A 469 -37.30 8.96 34.19
C SER A 469 -37.09 8.61 32.71
N PRO A 470 -36.83 7.34 32.35
CA PRO A 470 -36.62 6.91 30.96
C PRO A 470 -37.88 6.98 30.08
N ARG A 471 -39.07 7.16 30.69
CA ARG A 471 -40.33 7.40 29.98
C ARG A 471 -40.49 8.86 29.55
N GLU A 472 -39.75 9.76 30.19
CA GLU A 472 -39.81 11.21 29.99
C GLU A 472 -38.41 11.70 29.61
N TRP A 473 -37.98 11.33 28.40
CA TRP A 473 -36.63 11.59 27.87
C TRP A 473 -36.25 13.07 27.76
N TYR A 474 -37.24 13.95 27.89
CA TYR A 474 -37.12 15.40 27.95
C TYR A 474 -36.80 15.91 29.36
N VAL A 475 -36.72 15.07 30.39
CA VAL A 475 -36.31 15.52 31.74
C VAL A 475 -34.80 15.31 31.92
N SER A 476 -34.08 16.38 32.25
CA SER A 476 -32.61 16.43 32.33
C SER A 476 -32.14 17.22 33.58
N GLY A 477 -30.83 17.35 33.81
CA GLY A 477 -30.25 18.05 34.97
C GLY A 477 -29.62 17.14 36.04
N GLU A 478 -28.87 17.72 36.97
CA GLU A 478 -28.15 16.96 38.02
C GLU A 478 -29.12 16.33 39.04
N PHE A 479 -30.28 16.98 39.23
CA PHE A 479 -31.38 16.56 40.09
C PHE A 479 -32.69 16.41 39.32
N CYS A 480 -32.66 16.22 37.99
CA CYS A 480 -33.84 16.11 37.13
C CYS A 480 -34.78 17.33 37.16
N GLU A 481 -34.20 18.51 37.33
CA GLU A 481 -34.87 19.79 37.46
C GLU A 481 -35.26 20.41 36.11
N CYS A 482 -34.64 20.00 35.01
CA CYS A 482 -34.88 20.54 33.67
C CYS A 482 -35.94 19.73 32.92
N ASP A 483 -36.84 20.42 32.21
CA ASP A 483 -37.85 19.82 31.33
C ASP A 483 -37.71 20.43 29.93
N ASP A 484 -37.10 19.69 29.02
CA ASP A 484 -36.77 20.10 27.66
C ASP A 484 -38.02 20.42 26.81
N ARG A 485 -39.24 20.08 27.27
CA ARG A 485 -40.50 20.51 26.63
C ARG A 485 -40.78 22.00 26.85
N ASP A 486 -40.13 22.60 27.84
CA ASP A 486 -40.21 24.03 28.11
C ASP A 486 -39.36 24.85 27.13
N CYS A 487 -38.54 24.20 26.29
CA CYS A 487 -37.86 24.86 25.18
C CYS A 487 -38.84 25.32 24.10
N ASP A 488 -38.47 26.42 23.43
CA ASP A 488 -39.26 26.99 22.35
C ASP A 488 -39.44 26.00 21.19
N GLN A 489 -40.68 25.97 20.68
CA GLN A 489 -41.11 25.11 19.58
C GLN A 489 -41.56 25.97 18.41
N HIS A 490 -41.20 25.54 17.21
CA HIS A 490 -41.75 26.10 15.97
C HIS A 490 -42.24 24.94 15.10
N ASP A 491 -43.46 25.06 14.57
CA ASP A 491 -44.20 23.99 13.86
C ASP A 491 -44.30 22.65 14.62
N GLY A 492 -44.33 22.69 15.96
CA GLY A 492 -44.47 21.51 16.82
C GLY A 492 -43.18 20.71 17.03
N LEU A 493 -42.03 21.25 16.62
CA LEU A 493 -40.70 20.67 16.83
C LEU A 493 -39.90 21.53 17.82
N ILE A 494 -39.40 20.90 18.89
CA ILE A 494 -38.51 21.54 19.87
C ILE A 494 -37.22 21.94 19.17
N CYS A 495 -36.83 23.21 19.29
CA CYS A 495 -35.67 23.79 18.61
C CYS A 495 -35.63 23.51 17.10
N THR A 496 -36.81 23.34 16.47
CA THR A 496 -37.01 22.91 15.05
C THR A 496 -36.23 21.67 14.61
N GLY A 497 -35.64 20.94 15.56
CA GLY A 497 -34.64 19.91 15.25
C GLY A 497 -33.32 20.44 14.68
N ASN A 498 -33.05 21.76 14.74
CA ASN A 498 -31.82 22.42 14.29
C ASN A 498 -30.96 22.95 15.45
N GLY A 499 -31.29 22.55 16.66
CA GLY A 499 -30.56 22.89 17.88
C GLY A 499 -30.81 21.86 18.96
N VAL A 500 -30.04 21.96 20.03
CA VAL A 500 -30.18 21.13 21.22
C VAL A 500 -30.89 21.95 22.30
N CYS A 501 -31.95 21.41 22.88
CA CYS A 501 -32.57 22.04 24.04
C CYS A 501 -31.67 21.86 25.26
N ASN A 502 -31.25 22.98 25.87
CA ASN A 502 -30.52 23.03 27.12
C ASN A 502 -31.38 23.75 28.17
N CYS A 503 -32.13 22.98 28.96
CA CYS A 503 -32.92 23.46 30.11
C CYS A 503 -33.77 24.72 29.82
N GLY A 504 -34.62 24.65 28.79
CA GLY A 504 -35.54 25.74 28.42
C GLY A 504 -34.98 26.76 27.42
N THR A 505 -33.73 26.60 26.97
CA THR A 505 -33.13 27.42 25.91
C THR A 505 -32.64 26.54 24.75
N CYS A 506 -32.94 26.93 23.51
CA CYS A 506 -32.41 26.22 22.34
C CYS A 506 -30.99 26.70 21.99
N GLU A 507 -30.04 25.79 22.02
CA GLU A 507 -28.68 26.00 21.51
C GLU A 507 -28.65 25.60 20.04
N CYS A 508 -28.69 26.60 19.15
CA CYS A 508 -28.74 26.38 17.72
C CYS A 508 -27.42 25.88 17.16
N TRP A 509 -27.50 24.95 16.22
CA TRP A 509 -26.34 24.49 15.47
C TRP A 509 -25.80 25.60 14.56
N GLU A 510 -24.53 25.48 14.17
CA GLU A 510 -23.87 26.48 13.33
C GLU A 510 -24.68 26.78 12.06
N GLY A 511 -24.90 28.06 11.79
CA GLY A 511 -25.75 28.53 10.68
C GLY A 511 -27.24 28.65 10.99
N TRP A 512 -27.72 28.24 12.18
CA TRP A 512 -29.10 28.42 12.63
C TRP A 512 -29.21 29.46 13.76
N THR A 513 -30.28 30.23 13.78
CA THR A 513 -30.60 31.25 14.78
C THR A 513 -32.12 31.34 15.02
N GLY A 514 -32.55 32.19 15.95
CA GLY A 514 -33.93 32.24 16.44
C GLY A 514 -34.09 31.51 17.77
N ASN A 515 -35.21 31.76 18.46
CA ASN A 515 -35.46 31.20 19.80
C ASN A 515 -35.71 29.69 19.76
N ALA A 516 -36.23 29.18 18.64
CA ALA A 516 -36.42 27.76 18.36
C ALA A 516 -35.50 27.28 17.21
N CYS A 517 -34.40 27.98 16.92
CA CYS A 517 -33.46 27.66 15.82
C CYS A 517 -34.11 27.57 14.43
N GLU A 518 -35.17 28.34 14.21
CA GLU A 518 -36.02 28.30 13.03
C GLU A 518 -35.48 29.09 11.83
N ILE A 519 -34.41 29.87 12.00
CA ILE A 519 -33.86 30.77 10.98
C ILE A 519 -32.49 30.26 10.52
N TRP A 520 -32.34 29.92 9.24
CA TRP A 520 -31.03 29.65 8.62
C TRP A 520 -30.36 30.94 8.16
N VAL A 521 -29.09 31.12 8.49
CA VAL A 521 -28.25 32.30 8.16
C VAL A 521 -26.96 31.93 7.40
N GLY A 522 -26.78 30.66 7.02
CA GLY A 522 -25.64 30.25 6.19
C GLY A 522 -25.74 30.81 4.76
N GLU A 523 -24.60 31.25 4.20
CA GLU A 523 -24.55 31.71 2.81
C GLU A 523 -24.94 30.59 1.84
N GLU A 524 -25.95 30.86 1.00
CA GLU A 524 -26.31 30.02 -0.14
C GLU A 524 -25.09 29.90 -1.09
N TYR A 525 -24.70 28.67 -1.42
CA TYR A 525 -23.74 28.38 -2.49
C TYR A 525 -24.44 27.87 -3.74
#